data_AF-A0A519QR59-F1
#
_entry.id   AF-A0A519QR59-F1
#
_cell.length_a   1.000
_cell.length_b   1.000
_cell.length_c   1.000
_cell.angle_alpha   90.00
_cell.angle_beta   90.00
_cell.angle_gamma   90.00
#
_symmetry.space_group_name_H-M   'P 1'
#
loop_
_entity.id
_entity.type
_entity.pdbx_description
1 polymer ?
#
loop_
_entity_poly.entity_id
_entity_poly.type
_entity_poly.pdbx_seq_one_letter_code
_entity_poly.pdbx_strand_id
1 'polypeptide(L)'
;MYPSRNRIFGGKGSIREFFAPIIKSIDSEIELTSENYILTVSEEQYSEFLIDKYSVDPPEIQFSEVYADSYEKEVSGEDYPNKFDVYR
;
A
#
# COMPACT_ATOMS: atom_id res chain seq x y z
N MET A 1 -0.56 -22.40 -11.38
CA MET A 1 -0.73 -21.94 -10.00
C MET A 1 -0.33 -20.47 -9.99
N TYR A 2 -1.29 -19.55 -9.95
CA TYR A 2 -0.98 -18.11 -10.01
C TYR A 2 -0.59 -17.62 -8.61
N PRO A 3 0.47 -16.82 -8.47
CA PRO A 3 0.82 -16.25 -7.17
C PRO A 3 -0.33 -15.37 -6.68
N SER A 4 -0.76 -15.58 -5.44
CA SER A 4 -1.73 -14.72 -4.77
C SER A 4 -1.17 -13.30 -4.75
N ARG A 5 -1.74 -12.40 -5.56
CA ARG A 5 -1.35 -10.98 -5.59
C ARG A 5 -2.01 -10.26 -4.42
N ASN A 6 -1.21 -9.59 -3.60
CA ASN A 6 -1.71 -8.79 -2.49
C ASN A 6 -2.38 -7.52 -3.03
N ARG A 7 -3.72 -7.51 -3.05
CA ARG A 7 -4.50 -6.33 -3.42
C ARG A 7 -4.56 -5.37 -2.21
N ILE A 8 -3.84 -4.26 -2.31
CA ILE A 8 -3.79 -3.23 -1.24
C ILE A 8 -5.05 -2.36 -1.26
N PHE A 9 -5.55 -2.03 -2.45
CA PHE A 9 -6.75 -1.22 -2.64
C PHE A 9 -7.82 -2.01 -3.40
N GLY A 10 -9.06 -2.04 -2.89
CA GLY A 10 -10.19 -2.80 -3.47
C GLY A 10 -10.82 -3.85 -2.54
N GLY A 11 -10.57 -3.78 -1.24
CA GLY A 11 -11.19 -4.58 -0.17
C GLY A 11 -11.23 -3.79 1.14
N LYS A 12 -11.28 -4.48 2.31
CA LYS A 12 -11.22 -3.83 3.65
C LYS A 12 -9.82 -3.39 4.09
N GLY A 13 -8.79 -3.72 3.30
CA GLY A 13 -7.39 -3.50 3.66
C GLY A 13 -6.99 -2.03 3.58
N SER A 14 -6.16 -1.58 4.52
CA SER A 14 -5.47 -0.30 4.43
C SER A 14 -3.98 -0.46 4.13
N ILE A 15 -3.37 0.56 3.50
CA ILE A 15 -1.92 0.56 3.27
C ILE A 15 -1.11 0.39 4.57
N ARG A 16 -1.66 0.87 5.69
CA ARG A 16 -1.05 0.70 7.02
C ARG A 16 -1.03 -0.76 7.44
N GLU A 17 -2.09 -1.51 7.18
CA GLU A 17 -2.16 -2.94 7.51
C GLU A 17 -1.19 -3.77 6.67
N PHE A 18 -0.93 -3.35 5.42
CA PHE A 18 0.10 -3.97 4.57
C PHE A 18 1.51 -3.76 5.14
N PHE A 19 1.83 -2.55 5.60
CA PHE A 19 3.17 -2.23 6.13
C PHE A 19 3.39 -2.64 7.60
N ALA A 20 2.32 -2.78 8.40
CA ALA A 20 2.42 -3.17 9.81
C ALA A 20 3.27 -4.44 10.09
N PRO A 21 3.11 -5.57 9.36
CA PRO A 21 3.94 -6.74 9.59
C PRO A 21 5.41 -6.50 9.21
N ILE A 22 5.68 -5.73 8.16
CA ILE A 22 7.03 -5.40 7.71
C ILE A 22 7.77 -4.58 8.78
N ILE A 23 7.10 -3.56 9.32
CA ILE A 23 7.63 -2.74 10.42
C ILE A 23 7.96 -3.62 11.62
N LYS A 24 7.02 -4.50 12.02
CA LYS A 24 7.24 -5.42 13.15
C LYS A 24 8.44 -6.36 12.92
N SER A 25 8.65 -6.81 11.69
CA SER A 25 9.82 -7.64 11.34
C SER A 25 11.13 -6.86 11.45
N ILE A 26 11.16 -5.61 10.99
CA ILE A 26 12.32 -4.72 11.14
C ILE A 26 12.64 -4.51 12.62
N ASP A 27 11.63 -4.17 13.43
CA ASP A 27 11.81 -3.95 14.87
C ASP A 27 12.35 -5.20 15.57
N SER A 28 11.76 -6.37 15.27
CA SER A 28 12.19 -7.65 15.85
C SER A 28 13.63 -7.99 15.46
N GLU A 29 14.03 -7.69 14.22
CA GLU A 29 15.40 -7.93 13.77
C GLU A 29 16.40 -7.01 14.44
N ILE A 30 16.07 -5.72 14.61
CA ILE A 30 16.90 -4.78 15.35
C ILE A 30 17.10 -5.25 16.79
N GLU A 31 16.03 -5.69 17.47
CA GLU A 31 16.10 -6.18 18.86
C GLU A 31 16.88 -7.50 19.01
N LEU A 32 16.78 -8.40 18.02
CA LEU A 32 17.44 -9.71 18.04
C LEU A 32 18.89 -9.65 17.52
N THR A 33 19.30 -8.55 16.91
CA THR A 33 20.66 -8.40 16.37
C THR A 33 21.67 -8.38 17.51
N SER A 34 22.52 -9.40 17.54
CA SER A 34 23.52 -9.57 18.60
C SER A 34 24.51 -8.41 18.64
N GLU A 35 24.95 -8.00 19.83
CA GLU A 35 25.99 -6.97 20.04
C GLU A 35 27.27 -7.20 19.21
N ASN A 36 27.64 -8.46 18.94
CA ASN A 36 28.81 -8.79 18.13
C ASN A 36 28.70 -8.28 16.68
N TYR A 37 27.50 -8.25 16.11
CA TYR A 37 27.29 -7.72 14.77
C TYR A 37 27.45 -6.20 14.77
N ILE A 38 26.89 -5.51 15.78
CA ILE A 38 27.00 -4.06 15.99
C ILE A 38 28.46 -3.60 16.15
N LEU A 39 29.33 -4.44 16.72
CA LEU A 39 30.76 -4.13 16.86
C LEU A 39 31.58 -4.30 15.58
N THR A 40 31.01 -4.92 14.53
CA THR A 40 31.75 -5.31 13.32
C THR A 40 31.33 -4.55 12.07
N VAL A 41 30.12 -3.97 12.06
CA VAL A 41 29.60 -3.13 10.96
C VAL A 41 29.25 -1.74 11.47
N SER A 42 29.41 -0.73 10.61
CA SER A 42 28.93 0.61 10.94
C SER A 42 27.40 0.69 10.92
N GLU A 43 26.84 1.68 11.61
CA GLU A 43 25.41 1.97 11.60
C GLU A 43 24.88 2.19 10.17
N GLU A 44 25.66 2.88 9.34
CA GLU A 44 25.33 3.17 7.93
C GLU A 44 25.21 1.88 7.12
N GLN A 45 26.18 0.98 7.24
CA GLN A 45 26.18 -0.31 6.53
C GLN A 45 25.02 -1.19 6.98
N TYR A 46 24.68 -1.16 8.27
CA TYR A 46 23.55 -1.92 8.78
C TYR A 46 22.21 -1.35 8.30
N SER A 47 22.10 -0.02 8.25
CA SER A 47 20.92 0.66 7.73
C SER A 47 20.70 0.36 6.25
N GLU A 48 21.76 0.41 5.44
CA GLU A 48 21.70 0.03 4.01
C GLU A 48 21.27 -1.43 3.82
N PHE A 49 21.80 -2.34 4.63
CA PHE A 49 21.38 -3.74 4.60
C PHE A 49 19.89 -3.92 4.91
N LEU A 50 19.36 -3.24 5.93
CA LEU A 50 17.93 -3.30 6.27
C LEU A 50 17.06 -2.70 5.16
N ILE A 51 17.50 -1.59 4.54
CA ILE A 51 16.79 -0.96 3.42
C ILE A 51 16.71 -1.90 2.22
N ASP A 52 17.81 -2.55 1.86
CA ASP A 52 17.84 -3.51 0.75
C ASP A 52 16.97 -4.74 1.04
N LYS A 53 17.10 -5.31 2.24
CA LYS A 53 16.37 -6.51 2.67
C LYS A 53 14.86 -6.32 2.74
N TYR A 54 14.40 -5.17 3.23
CA TYR A 54 12.98 -4.85 3.39
C TYR A 54 12.43 -3.95 2.29
N SER A 55 13.15 -3.84 1.17
CA SER A 55 12.69 -3.11 0.00
C SER A 55 11.35 -3.66 -0.50
N VAL A 56 10.41 -2.76 -0.77
CA VAL A 56 9.07 -3.09 -1.26
C VAL A 56 8.93 -2.53 -2.66
N ASP A 57 8.53 -3.39 -3.60
CA ASP A 57 8.24 -2.96 -4.97
C ASP A 57 7.11 -1.91 -4.97
N PRO A 58 7.24 -0.84 -5.80
CA PRO A 58 6.17 0.14 -5.96
C PRO A 58 4.86 -0.56 -6.34
N PRO A 59 3.73 -0.20 -5.71
CA PRO A 59 2.45 -0.81 -6.05
C PRO A 59 2.04 -0.41 -7.48
N GLU A 60 1.60 -1.40 -8.25
CA GLU A 60 1.10 -1.19 -9.61
C GLU A 60 -0.43 -1.03 -9.61
N ILE A 61 -0.94 -0.04 -10.35
CA ILE A 61 -2.37 0.12 -10.57
C ILE A 61 -2.83 -0.87 -11.64
N GLN A 62 -3.63 -1.86 -11.23
CA GLN A 62 -4.19 -2.86 -12.14
C GLN A 62 -5.47 -2.33 -12.80
N PHE A 63 -5.32 -1.59 -13.91
CA PHE A 63 -6.44 -1.01 -14.66
C PHE A 63 -7.39 -2.07 -15.27
N SER A 64 -6.90 -3.30 -15.48
CA SER A 64 -7.70 -4.41 -16.00
C SER A 64 -8.73 -4.97 -15.02
N GLU A 65 -8.61 -4.63 -13.73
CA GLU A 65 -9.54 -5.06 -12.67
C GLU A 65 -10.35 -3.89 -12.10
N VAL A 66 -10.48 -2.81 -12.86
CA VAL A 66 -11.34 -1.66 -12.51
C VAL A 66 -12.77 -2.01 -12.88
N TYR A 67 -13.59 -2.28 -11.87
CA TYR A 67 -15.03 -2.37 -12.02
C TYR A 67 -15.58 -0.97 -11.77
N ALA A 68 -16.25 -0.39 -12.77
CA ALA A 68 -17.07 0.79 -12.56
C ALA A 68 -18.29 0.33 -11.73
N ASP A 69 -18.32 0.69 -10.45
CA ASP A 69 -19.51 0.51 -9.63
C ASP A 69 -20.54 1.52 -10.14
N SER A 70 -21.41 1.04 -11.02
CA SER A 70 -22.43 1.79 -11.77
C SER A 70 -21.92 2.77 -12.83
N TYR A 71 -22.47 2.58 -14.03
CA TYR A 71 -22.46 3.55 -15.10
C TYR A 71 -23.35 4.73 -14.65
N GLU A 72 -22.77 5.85 -14.19
CA GLU A 72 -23.50 7.10 -13.92
C GLU A 72 -24.03 7.75 -15.22
N LYS A 73 -24.72 6.99 -16.07
CA LYS A 73 -25.37 7.54 -17.27
C LYS A 73 -26.86 7.82 -17.06
N GLU A 74 -27.42 7.43 -15.91
CA GLU A 74 -28.85 7.60 -15.61
C GLU A 74 -29.13 8.42 -14.35
N VAL A 75 -28.17 9.20 -13.85
CA VAL A 75 -28.51 10.24 -12.88
C VAL A 75 -29.11 11.39 -13.68
N SER A 76 -30.43 11.59 -13.55
CA SER A 76 -31.10 12.73 -14.18
C SER A 76 -30.43 14.01 -13.67
N GLY A 77 -30.24 15.01 -14.53
CA GLY A 77 -29.63 16.28 -14.12
C GLY A 77 -30.39 16.96 -12.97
N GLU A 78 -31.66 16.60 -12.78
CA GLU A 78 -32.53 17.02 -11.68
C GLU A 78 -32.19 16.40 -10.31
N ASP A 79 -31.54 15.24 -10.30
CA ASP A 79 -31.19 14.50 -9.09
C ASP A 79 -29.84 14.96 -8.48
N TYR A 80 -29.11 15.82 -9.18
CA TYR A 80 -27.91 16.48 -8.65
C TYR A 80 -28.30 17.65 -7.73
N PRO A 81 -27.58 17.88 -6.61
CA PRO A 81 -27.92 18.92 -5.64
C PRO A 81 -28.05 20.28 -6.34
N ASN A 82 -29.22 20.92 -6.14
CA ASN A 82 -29.83 22.16 -6.66
C ASN A 82 -28.93 23.41 -6.91
N LYS A 83 -27.66 23.24 -7.28
CA LYS A 83 -26.67 24.31 -7.49
C LYS A 83 -26.31 24.53 -8.96
N PHE A 84 -26.90 23.77 -9.87
CA PHE A 84 -26.69 23.94 -11.31
C PHE A 84 -28.04 24.26 -11.97
N ASP A 85 -28.10 25.36 -12.71
CA ASP A 85 -29.26 25.70 -13.55
C ASP A 85 -29.31 24.74 -14.74
N VAL A 86 -30.12 23.67 -14.60
CA VAL A 86 -30.26 22.62 -15.62
C VAL A 86 -31.27 23.01 -16.72
N TYR A 87 -31.99 24.11 -16.53
CA TYR A 87 -33.00 24.60 -17.48
C TYR A 87 -32.60 25.94 -18.08
N ARG A 88 -32.24 25.93 -19.37
CA ARG A 88 -32.27 27.12 -20.22
C ARG A 88 -32.89 26.81 -21.58
#